data_AF-C6L8E8-F1
#
_entry.id   AF-C6L8E8-F1
#
_cell.length_a   1.000
_cell.length_b   1.000
_cell.length_c   1.000
_cell.angle_alpha   90.00
_cell.angle_beta   90.00
_cell.angle_gamma   90.00
#
_symmetry.space_group_name_H-M   'P 1'
#
loop_
_entity.id
_entity.type
_entity.pdbx_description
1 polymer ?
#
loop_
_entity_poly.entity_id
_entity_poly.type
_entity_poly.pdbx_seq_one_letter_code
_entity_poly.pdbx_strand_id
1 'polypeptide(L)'
;MTRSVFVRAKDAQTAYLASLEVDARFDELRDIVRTCGRFVELIGFHHEITANLLFLRFSFTTGDASGHNMATLAADALLKHILDTIPGISYGSISGNYCTDKKATAINGILGRGKNVVTELVVPREIVHDRLHTAAAAIAQLNVHKNMIGTLLAGGVRSANAHYANMLLGFYLATGQDAANIVEGSQGVTVTEDRDGDLYFSCTLPNLIVGTVGNGKGLGFVAENLERLGCRAAR
;
A
#
# COMPACT_ATOMS: atom_id res chain seq x y z
N MET A 1 4.01 0.66 5.90
CA MET A 1 4.64 1.37 4.76
C MET A 1 5.80 0.55 4.24
N THR A 2 6.22 0.69 2.98
CA THR A 2 7.34 -0.07 2.41
C THR A 2 8.38 0.84 1.75
N ARG A 3 9.63 0.41 1.79
CA ARG A 3 10.72 0.98 0.99
C ARG A 3 11.55 -0.16 0.42
N SER A 4 11.84 -0.09 -0.87
CA SER A 4 12.68 -1.06 -1.55
C SER A 4 14.04 -0.48 -1.88
N VAL A 5 15.10 -1.20 -1.54
CA VAL A 5 16.46 -0.91 -1.97
C VAL A 5 16.91 -1.98 -2.97
N PHE A 6 18.01 -1.74 -3.68
CA PHE A 6 18.71 -2.84 -4.32
C PHE A 6 20.22 -2.69 -4.20
N VAL A 7 20.90 -3.84 -4.19
CA VAL A 7 22.36 -3.96 -4.22
C VAL A 7 22.80 -4.71 -5.48
N ARG A 8 24.03 -4.44 -5.91
CA ARG A 8 24.70 -5.18 -6.99
C ARG A 8 25.67 -6.16 -6.38
N ALA A 9 25.42 -7.44 -6.56
CA ALA A 9 26.34 -8.51 -6.22
C ALA A 9 27.37 -8.74 -7.34
N LYS A 10 28.44 -9.48 -7.04
CA LYS A 10 29.42 -9.92 -8.05
C LYS A 10 28.77 -10.77 -9.15
N ASP A 11 27.87 -11.66 -8.77
CA ASP A 11 27.15 -12.58 -9.63
C ASP A 11 25.83 -13.02 -8.96
N ALA A 12 25.03 -13.82 -9.66
CA ALA A 12 23.74 -14.31 -9.15
C ALA A 12 23.89 -15.21 -7.90
N GLN A 13 24.98 -15.99 -7.81
CA GLN A 13 25.23 -16.83 -6.64
C GLN A 13 25.51 -15.97 -5.40
N THR A 14 26.29 -14.91 -5.56
CA THR A 14 26.58 -13.96 -4.49
C THR A 14 25.31 -13.21 -4.07
N ALA A 15 24.43 -12.85 -5.00
CA ALA A 15 23.12 -12.26 -4.67
C ALA A 15 22.24 -13.20 -3.84
N TYR A 16 22.22 -14.50 -4.18
CA TYR A 16 21.49 -15.52 -3.43
C TYR A 16 22.07 -15.74 -2.03
N LEU A 17 23.39 -15.85 -1.90
CA LEU A 17 24.03 -15.97 -0.59
C LEU A 17 23.76 -14.73 0.28
N ALA A 18 23.79 -13.53 -0.33
CA ALA A 18 23.44 -12.30 0.37
C ALA A 18 21.99 -12.29 0.84
N SER A 19 21.01 -12.82 0.08
CA SER A 19 19.62 -12.86 0.54
C SER A 19 19.43 -13.78 1.75
N LEU A 20 20.12 -14.94 1.77
CA LEU A 20 20.11 -15.85 2.92
C LEU A 20 20.71 -15.21 4.18
N GLU A 21 21.79 -14.44 4.04
CA GLU A 21 22.40 -13.68 5.15
C GLU A 21 21.45 -12.60 5.69
N VAL A 22 20.74 -11.88 4.81
CA VAL A 22 19.73 -10.89 5.22
C VAL A 22 18.56 -11.57 5.97
N ASP A 23 18.09 -12.73 5.49
CA ASP A 23 17.04 -13.52 6.16
C ASP A 23 17.49 -13.96 7.56
N ALA A 24 18.71 -14.49 7.68
CA ALA A 24 19.26 -14.98 8.94
C ALA A 24 19.46 -13.87 9.99
N ARG A 25 19.65 -12.61 9.56
CA ARG A 25 19.92 -11.46 10.42
C ARG A 25 18.70 -10.59 10.70
N PHE A 26 17.48 -11.07 10.45
CA PHE A 26 16.26 -10.27 10.59
C PHE A 26 16.13 -9.55 11.95
N ASP A 27 16.47 -10.22 13.06
CA ASP A 27 16.39 -9.64 14.40
C ASP A 27 17.36 -8.47 14.60
N GLU A 28 18.59 -8.61 14.11
CA GLU A 28 19.60 -7.55 14.10
C GLU A 28 19.12 -6.34 13.27
N LEU A 29 18.60 -6.59 12.07
CA LEU A 29 18.04 -5.55 11.21
C LEU A 29 16.87 -4.82 11.89
N ARG A 30 16.02 -5.55 12.61
CA ARG A 30 14.92 -4.96 13.37
C ARG A 30 15.41 -4.05 14.49
N ASP A 31 16.45 -4.44 15.21
CA ASP A 31 17.04 -3.63 16.28
C ASP A 31 17.70 -2.35 15.74
N ILE A 32 18.34 -2.41 14.56
CA ILE A 32 18.84 -1.21 13.86
C ILE A 32 17.70 -0.24 13.57
N VAL A 33 16.56 -0.73 13.06
CA VAL A 33 15.40 0.12 12.74
C VAL A 33 14.82 0.78 13.99
N ARG A 34 14.81 0.11 15.15
CA ARG A 34 14.37 0.71 16.41
C ARG A 34 15.20 1.92 16.84
N THR A 35 16.47 1.98 16.44
CA THR A 35 17.31 3.18 16.68
C THR A 35 16.91 4.38 15.83
N CYS A 36 16.17 4.18 14.73
CA CYS A 36 15.74 5.24 13.83
C CYS A 36 14.53 6.04 14.35
N GLY A 37 13.78 5.50 15.32
CA GLY A 37 12.67 6.21 15.97
C GLY A 37 11.64 5.31 16.63
N ARG A 38 10.88 5.89 17.57
CA ARG A 38 9.91 5.15 18.41
C ARG A 38 8.69 4.56 17.69
N PHE A 39 8.38 5.05 16.48
CA PHE A 39 7.18 4.67 15.73
C PHE A 39 7.47 3.79 14.52
N VAL A 40 8.75 3.52 14.25
CA VAL A 40 9.18 2.68 13.14
C VAL A 40 9.64 1.33 13.66
N GLU A 41 9.09 0.28 13.09
CA GLU A 41 9.53 -1.08 13.36
C GLU A 41 9.58 -1.85 12.04
N LEU A 42 10.65 -2.62 11.85
CA LEU A 42 10.74 -3.58 10.75
C LEU A 42 9.85 -4.78 11.07
N ILE A 43 8.83 -5.01 10.26
CA ILE A 43 7.88 -6.12 10.43
C ILE A 43 8.12 -7.28 9.48
N GLY A 44 9.02 -7.10 8.51
CA GLY A 44 9.33 -8.10 7.51
C GLY A 44 9.99 -7.47 6.30
N PHE A 45 10.44 -8.33 5.40
CA PHE A 45 10.86 -7.91 4.07
C PHE A 45 10.56 -9.01 3.06
N HIS A 46 10.62 -8.64 1.79
CA HIS A 46 10.54 -9.56 0.68
C HIS A 46 11.70 -9.28 -0.27
N HIS A 47 12.33 -10.31 -0.80
CA HIS A 47 13.47 -10.16 -1.70
C HIS A 47 13.21 -10.77 -3.07
N GLU A 48 13.81 -10.20 -4.10
CA GLU A 48 13.80 -10.76 -5.46
C GLU A 48 15.18 -10.59 -6.08
N ILE A 49 15.63 -11.61 -6.81
CA ILE A 49 16.93 -11.62 -7.47
C ILE A 49 16.70 -11.62 -8.98
N THR A 50 17.38 -10.72 -9.68
CA THR A 50 17.41 -10.71 -11.15
C THR A 50 18.84 -10.43 -11.61
N ALA A 51 19.44 -11.37 -12.32
CA ALA A 51 20.87 -11.37 -12.63
C ALA A 51 21.71 -11.23 -11.33
N ASN A 52 22.65 -10.30 -11.29
CA ASN A 52 23.46 -10.00 -10.11
C ASN A 52 22.83 -8.92 -9.21
N LEU A 53 21.55 -8.62 -9.37
CA LEU A 53 20.83 -7.63 -8.57
C LEU A 53 19.99 -8.33 -7.50
N LEU A 54 20.10 -7.85 -6.27
CA LEU A 54 19.23 -8.25 -5.15
C LEU A 54 18.37 -7.05 -4.76
N PHE A 55 17.06 -7.16 -4.97
CA PHE A 55 16.07 -6.20 -4.51
C PHE A 55 15.56 -6.63 -3.14
N LEU A 56 15.51 -5.69 -2.19
CA LEU A 56 15.00 -5.91 -0.83
C LEU A 56 13.88 -4.92 -0.58
N ARG A 57 12.66 -5.42 -0.38
CA ARG A 57 11.46 -4.64 -0.05
C ARG A 57 11.16 -4.76 1.43
N PHE A 58 11.62 -3.79 2.21
CA PHE A 58 11.36 -3.71 3.63
C PHE A 58 9.95 -3.19 3.93
N SER A 59 9.32 -3.78 4.95
CA SER A 59 8.00 -3.42 5.45
C SER A 59 8.10 -2.89 6.86
N PHE A 60 7.45 -1.74 7.11
CA PHE A 60 7.54 -1.03 8.38
C PHE A 60 6.17 -0.66 8.95
N THR A 61 6.03 -0.70 10.28
CA THR A 61 5.05 0.14 10.98
C THR A 61 5.55 1.58 11.01
N THR A 62 4.62 2.55 11.05
CA THR A 62 4.95 3.99 11.01
C THR A 62 4.04 4.84 11.88
N GLY A 63 3.41 4.21 12.88
CA GLY A 63 2.33 4.81 13.68
C GLY A 63 1.23 5.41 12.80
N ASP A 64 0.85 6.65 13.13
CA ASP A 64 -0.18 7.42 12.45
C ASP A 64 0.34 8.27 11.27
N ALA A 65 1.66 8.24 11.00
CA ALA A 65 2.21 8.85 9.81
C ALA A 65 1.98 7.94 8.59
N SER A 66 1.83 8.53 7.41
CA SER A 66 1.85 7.76 6.15
C SER A 66 3.18 7.03 5.98
N GLY A 67 4.27 7.62 6.48
CA GLY A 67 5.49 6.88 6.78
C GLY A 67 6.57 6.90 5.70
N HIS A 68 6.41 7.65 4.60
CA HIS A 68 7.38 7.68 3.49
C HIS A 68 8.80 8.03 3.93
N ASN A 69 8.97 9.12 4.70
CA ASN A 69 10.29 9.57 5.16
C ASN A 69 10.88 8.62 6.19
N MET A 70 10.05 8.15 7.12
CA MET A 70 10.42 7.21 8.18
C MET A 70 10.92 5.87 7.60
N ALA A 71 10.20 5.32 6.61
CA ALA A 71 10.61 4.11 5.91
C ALA A 71 11.88 4.31 5.08
N THR A 72 12.11 5.52 4.55
CA THR A 72 13.33 5.84 3.78
C THR A 72 14.54 5.92 4.70
N LEU A 73 14.42 6.61 5.85
CA LEU A 73 15.47 6.68 6.87
C LEU A 73 15.84 5.27 7.38
N ALA A 74 14.83 4.46 7.74
CA ALA A 74 15.05 3.10 8.22
C ALA A 74 15.71 2.22 7.14
N ALA A 75 15.25 2.28 5.89
CA ALA A 75 15.85 1.53 4.80
C ALA A 75 17.29 1.96 4.47
N ASP A 76 17.63 3.23 4.65
CA ASP A 76 18.99 3.74 4.46
C ASP A 76 19.95 3.17 5.53
N ALA A 77 19.52 3.17 6.79
CA ALA A 77 20.26 2.54 7.89
C ALA A 77 20.46 1.03 7.66
N LEU A 78 19.41 0.32 7.22
CA LEU A 78 19.48 -1.09 6.87
C LEU A 78 20.43 -1.34 5.69
N LEU A 79 20.32 -0.56 4.62
CA LEU A 79 21.15 -0.70 3.43
C LEU A 79 22.62 -0.48 3.75
N LYS A 80 22.94 0.54 4.55
CA LYS A 80 24.31 0.79 5.02
C LYS A 80 24.85 -0.42 5.78
N HIS A 81 24.11 -0.90 6.77
CA HIS A 81 24.54 -2.05 7.55
C HIS A 81 24.74 -3.32 6.71
N ILE A 82 23.83 -3.58 5.76
CA ILE A 82 23.94 -4.70 4.82
C ILE A 82 25.23 -4.60 3.98
N LEU A 83 25.53 -3.40 3.46
CA LEU A 83 26.76 -3.17 2.68
C LEU A 83 28.04 -3.32 3.51
N ASP A 84 28.00 -2.93 4.78
CA ASP A 84 29.15 -3.01 5.69
C ASP A 84 29.44 -4.46 6.16
N THR A 85 28.42 -5.31 6.21
CA THR A 85 28.51 -6.63 6.87
C THR A 85 28.35 -7.84 5.96
N ILE A 86 27.89 -7.65 4.72
CA ILE A 86 27.76 -8.73 3.74
C ILE A 86 28.80 -8.50 2.62
N PRO A 87 29.76 -9.41 2.43
CA PRO A 87 30.78 -9.24 1.41
C PRO A 87 30.24 -9.53 0.00
N GLY A 88 30.89 -8.99 -1.02
CA GLY A 88 30.59 -9.30 -2.43
C GLY A 88 29.37 -8.56 -3.00
N ILE A 89 28.77 -7.65 -2.24
CA ILE A 89 27.72 -6.74 -2.69
C ILE A 89 28.21 -5.28 -2.68
N SER A 90 27.54 -4.44 -3.48
CA SER A 90 27.82 -3.02 -3.62
C SER A 90 26.53 -2.23 -3.77
N TYR A 91 26.58 -0.93 -3.48
CA TYR A 91 25.41 -0.06 -3.55
C TYR A 91 24.77 -0.06 -4.96
N GLY A 92 23.45 -0.20 -4.99
CA GLY A 92 22.62 -0.03 -6.18
C GLY A 92 21.77 1.24 -6.09
N SER A 93 20.73 1.22 -5.27
CA SER A 93 19.86 2.38 -5.00
C SER A 93 19.08 2.23 -3.70
N ILE A 94 18.82 3.36 -3.04
CA ILE A 94 17.87 3.47 -1.92
C ILE A 94 16.40 3.28 -2.34
N SER A 95 16.09 3.42 -3.64
CA SER A 95 14.75 3.21 -4.19
C SER A 95 14.82 2.38 -5.49
N GLY A 96 14.62 1.07 -5.37
CA GLY A 96 14.65 0.13 -6.50
C GLY A 96 13.32 -0.02 -7.27
N ASN A 97 12.33 0.87 -7.09
CA ASN A 97 10.98 0.75 -7.68
C ASN A 97 10.22 -0.56 -7.35
N TYR A 98 10.70 -1.35 -6.39
CA TYR A 98 10.06 -2.57 -5.88
C TYR A 98 9.24 -2.31 -4.59
N CYS A 99 9.02 -1.04 -4.23
CA CYS A 99 8.31 -0.65 -3.00
C CYS A 99 6.79 -0.87 -3.07
N THR A 100 5.99 -0.34 -4.01
CA THR A 100 6.27 0.62 -5.07
C THR A 100 5.51 1.91 -4.81
N ASP A 101 6.20 3.05 -4.88
CA ASP A 101 5.65 4.37 -4.54
C ASP A 101 5.27 5.16 -5.78
N LYS A 102 3.99 5.56 -5.92
CA LYS A 102 3.44 6.37 -7.02
C LYS A 102 3.45 5.71 -8.40
N LYS A 103 3.37 4.37 -8.44
CA LYS A 103 3.25 3.58 -9.68
C LYS A 103 2.27 2.42 -9.46
N ALA A 104 1.44 2.14 -10.46
CA ALA A 104 0.52 1.02 -10.45
C ALA A 104 1.31 -0.29 -10.61
N THR A 105 1.27 -1.15 -9.59
CA THR A 105 2.03 -2.41 -9.57
C THR A 105 1.23 -3.53 -8.93
N ALA A 106 1.51 -4.77 -9.33
CA ALA A 106 0.85 -5.94 -8.73
C ALA A 106 1.32 -6.18 -7.29
N ILE A 107 2.60 -5.97 -7.01
CA ILE A 107 3.22 -6.25 -5.70
C ILE A 107 2.57 -5.49 -4.55
N ASN A 108 2.17 -4.23 -4.76
CA ASN A 108 1.49 -3.46 -3.73
C ASN A 108 0.17 -4.11 -3.31
N GLY A 109 -0.54 -4.73 -4.25
CA GLY A 109 -1.78 -5.42 -3.94
C GLY A 109 -1.59 -6.86 -3.44
N ILE A 110 -0.52 -7.55 -3.86
CA ILE A 110 -0.21 -8.93 -3.44
C ILE A 110 0.37 -8.94 -2.02
N LEU A 111 1.38 -8.10 -1.77
CA LEU A 111 2.10 -8.06 -0.49
C LEU A 111 1.64 -6.91 0.42
N GLY A 112 0.72 -6.06 -0.04
CA GLY A 112 0.24 -4.88 0.69
C GLY A 112 1.23 -3.71 0.66
N ARG A 113 0.73 -2.48 0.79
CA ARG A 113 1.53 -1.27 1.06
C ARG A 113 0.70 -0.19 1.73
N GLY A 114 1.05 0.23 2.95
CA GLY A 114 0.22 1.16 3.71
C GLY A 114 -0.82 0.40 4.51
N LYS A 115 -2.10 0.73 4.34
CA LYS A 115 -3.22 0.04 5.01
C LYS A 115 -3.95 -0.86 4.01
N ASN A 116 -4.31 -2.06 4.44
CA ASN A 116 -5.22 -2.96 3.72
C ASN A 116 -6.58 -2.86 4.40
N VAL A 117 -7.60 -2.42 3.65
CA VAL A 117 -8.94 -2.13 4.18
C VAL A 117 -9.99 -2.86 3.35
N VAL A 118 -10.91 -3.52 4.04
CA VAL A 118 -12.13 -4.10 3.47
C VAL A 118 -13.32 -3.48 4.19
N THR A 119 -14.33 -3.08 3.43
CA THR A 119 -15.61 -2.61 3.96
C THR A 119 -16.74 -3.22 3.14
N GLU A 120 -17.86 -3.50 3.80
CA GLU A 120 -19.02 -4.13 3.18
C GLU A 120 -20.31 -3.67 3.85
N LEU A 121 -21.40 -3.79 3.12
CA LEU A 121 -22.75 -3.53 3.60
C LEU A 121 -23.77 -4.33 2.79
N VAL A 122 -24.99 -4.40 3.31
CA VAL A 122 -26.16 -4.89 2.58
C VAL A 122 -27.11 -3.72 2.41
N VAL A 123 -27.45 -3.38 1.17
CA VAL A 123 -28.47 -2.39 0.83
C VAL A 123 -29.81 -3.10 0.69
N PRO A 124 -30.84 -2.73 1.48
CA PRO A 124 -32.17 -3.35 1.38
C PRO A 124 -32.78 -3.16 -0.02
N ARG A 125 -33.51 -4.16 -0.49
CA ARG A 125 -34.21 -4.18 -1.79
C ARG A 125 -34.99 -2.90 -2.07
N GLU A 126 -35.73 -2.42 -1.08
CA GLU A 126 -36.53 -1.19 -1.19
C GLU A 126 -35.65 0.02 -1.53
N ILE A 127 -34.47 0.14 -0.90
CA ILE A 127 -33.53 1.23 -1.20
C ILE A 127 -32.90 1.05 -2.59
N VAL A 128 -32.59 -0.19 -2.99
CA VAL A 128 -32.06 -0.48 -4.34
C VAL A 128 -33.08 -0.07 -5.41
N HIS A 129 -34.36 -0.40 -5.21
CA HIS A 129 -35.43 -0.03 -6.13
C HIS A 129 -35.75 1.47 -6.10
N ASP A 130 -36.03 2.02 -4.91
CA ASP A 130 -36.59 3.37 -4.78
C ASP A 130 -35.55 4.48 -4.86
N ARG A 131 -34.29 4.20 -4.51
CA ARG A 131 -33.20 5.20 -4.49
C ARG A 131 -32.14 4.98 -5.55
N LEU A 132 -31.80 3.71 -5.83
CA LEU A 132 -30.84 3.38 -6.89
C LEU A 132 -31.51 3.12 -8.24
N HIS A 133 -32.85 3.05 -8.28
CA HIS A 133 -33.66 2.89 -9.48
C HIS A 133 -33.23 1.68 -10.33
N THR A 134 -32.93 0.57 -9.65
CA THR A 134 -32.45 -0.66 -10.30
C THR A 134 -32.77 -1.90 -9.46
N ALA A 135 -32.23 -3.05 -9.83
CA ALA A 135 -32.32 -4.30 -9.10
C ALA A 135 -30.93 -4.79 -8.67
N ALA A 136 -30.84 -5.50 -7.53
CA ALA A 136 -29.59 -6.06 -7.04
C ALA A 136 -28.92 -6.99 -8.07
N ALA A 137 -29.70 -7.87 -8.73
CA ALA A 137 -29.23 -8.71 -9.85
C ALA A 137 -28.55 -7.90 -10.97
N ALA A 138 -29.11 -6.75 -11.34
CA ALA A 138 -28.58 -5.92 -12.42
C ALA A 138 -27.23 -5.30 -12.03
N ILE A 139 -27.10 -4.81 -10.79
CA ILE A 139 -25.82 -4.31 -10.27
C ILE A 139 -24.80 -5.46 -10.18
N ALA A 140 -25.19 -6.62 -9.67
CA ALA A 140 -24.30 -7.78 -9.54
C ALA A 140 -23.74 -8.21 -10.89
N GLN A 141 -24.60 -8.32 -11.91
CA GLN A 141 -24.18 -8.63 -13.26
C GLN A 141 -23.29 -7.53 -13.86
N LEU A 142 -23.66 -6.26 -13.68
CA LEU A 142 -22.87 -5.13 -14.17
C LEU A 142 -21.47 -5.11 -13.53
N ASN A 143 -21.35 -5.39 -12.23
CA ASN A 143 -20.06 -5.45 -11.54
C ASN A 143 -19.15 -6.51 -12.16
N VAL A 144 -19.67 -7.71 -12.44
CA VAL A 144 -18.90 -8.77 -13.12
C VAL A 144 -18.49 -8.33 -14.52
N HIS A 145 -19.41 -7.85 -15.34
CA HIS A 145 -19.10 -7.46 -16.72
C HIS A 145 -18.15 -6.26 -16.80
N LYS A 146 -18.39 -5.22 -16.00
CA LYS A 146 -17.66 -3.95 -16.07
C LYS A 146 -16.38 -3.97 -15.22
N ASN A 147 -16.51 -4.24 -13.92
CA ASN A 147 -15.39 -4.13 -12.99
C ASN A 147 -14.45 -5.32 -13.13
N MET A 148 -14.96 -6.54 -13.32
CA MET A 148 -14.08 -7.72 -13.44
C MET A 148 -13.62 -7.94 -14.89
N ILE A 149 -14.54 -8.33 -15.78
CA ILE A 149 -14.21 -8.72 -17.16
C ILE A 149 -13.65 -7.52 -17.95
N GLY A 150 -14.30 -6.36 -17.87
CA GLY A 150 -13.83 -5.15 -18.53
C GLY A 150 -12.41 -4.75 -18.13
N THR A 151 -12.12 -4.76 -16.82
CA THR A 151 -10.77 -4.47 -16.31
C THR A 151 -9.75 -5.52 -16.74
N LEU A 152 -10.11 -6.81 -16.72
CA LEU A 152 -9.25 -7.89 -17.19
C LEU A 152 -8.86 -7.69 -18.65
N LEU A 153 -9.84 -7.42 -19.52
CA LEU A 153 -9.62 -7.17 -20.95
C LEU A 153 -8.76 -5.93 -21.19
N ALA A 154 -8.89 -4.89 -20.35
CA ALA A 154 -8.08 -3.68 -20.42
C ALA A 154 -6.65 -3.85 -19.85
N GLY A 155 -6.29 -5.02 -19.31
CA GLY A 155 -4.99 -5.25 -18.66
C GLY A 155 -4.83 -4.51 -17.33
N GLY A 156 -5.94 -4.18 -16.66
CA GLY A 156 -5.92 -3.49 -15.38
C GLY A 156 -5.30 -4.34 -14.27
N VAL A 157 -4.38 -3.76 -13.50
CA VAL A 157 -3.67 -4.45 -12.43
C VAL A 157 -4.40 -4.25 -11.11
N ARG A 158 -5.16 -5.27 -10.68
CA ARG A 158 -5.91 -5.29 -9.40
C ARG A 158 -6.78 -4.04 -9.19
N SER A 159 -7.44 -3.57 -10.25
CA SER A 159 -8.21 -2.32 -10.29
C SER A 159 -9.66 -2.56 -10.71
N ALA A 160 -10.26 -3.65 -10.23
CA ALA A 160 -11.63 -4.03 -10.55
C ALA A 160 -12.64 -3.20 -9.76
N ASN A 161 -12.73 -1.91 -10.05
CA ASN A 161 -13.65 -0.97 -9.43
C ASN A 161 -14.15 0.07 -10.43
N ALA A 162 -15.18 0.84 -10.06
CA ALA A 162 -15.74 1.86 -10.94
C ALA A 162 -14.97 3.17 -10.94
N HIS A 163 -14.77 3.77 -9.77
CA HIS A 163 -14.20 5.10 -9.65
C HIS A 163 -13.57 5.40 -8.27
N TYR A 164 -12.86 4.43 -7.67
CA TYR A 164 -12.21 4.65 -6.36
C TYR A 164 -11.33 5.90 -6.34
N ALA A 165 -10.63 6.16 -7.46
CA ALA A 165 -9.78 7.34 -7.62
C ALA A 165 -10.52 8.67 -7.38
N ASN A 166 -11.78 8.80 -7.82
CA ASN A 166 -12.53 10.04 -7.65
C ASN A 166 -12.82 10.34 -6.18
N MET A 167 -13.33 9.35 -5.45
CA MET A 167 -13.64 9.49 -4.02
C MET A 167 -12.37 9.74 -3.21
N LEU A 168 -11.32 8.98 -3.53
CA LEU A 168 -10.07 9.04 -2.80
C LEU A 168 -9.31 10.34 -3.03
N LEU A 169 -9.32 10.89 -4.25
CA LEU A 169 -8.71 12.18 -4.55
C LEU A 169 -9.36 13.31 -3.73
N GLY A 170 -10.69 13.37 -3.67
CA GLY A 170 -11.40 14.35 -2.86
C GLY A 170 -11.01 14.25 -1.38
N PHE A 171 -10.97 13.03 -0.84
CA PHE A 171 -10.56 12.79 0.54
C PHE A 171 -9.09 13.16 0.79
N TYR A 172 -8.19 12.85 -0.15
CA TYR A 172 -6.76 13.15 -0.04
C TYR A 172 -6.50 14.64 0.01
N LEU A 173 -7.14 15.42 -0.88
CA LEU A 173 -7.02 16.87 -0.90
C LEU A 173 -7.60 17.50 0.37
N ALA A 174 -8.80 17.06 0.79
CA ALA A 174 -9.47 17.59 1.97
C ALA A 174 -8.71 17.31 3.28
N THR A 175 -8.01 16.18 3.36
CA THR A 175 -7.28 15.74 4.57
C THR A 175 -5.77 15.88 4.46
N GLY A 176 -5.28 16.61 3.44
CA GLY A 176 -3.86 16.91 3.23
C GLY A 176 -2.97 15.67 3.06
N GLN A 177 -3.47 14.60 2.46
CA GLN A 177 -2.65 13.45 2.07
C GLN A 177 -1.80 13.80 0.84
N ASP A 178 -0.81 12.96 0.52
CA ASP A 178 -0.07 13.10 -0.73
C ASP A 178 -0.94 12.58 -1.89
N ALA A 179 -1.49 13.52 -2.67
CA ALA A 179 -2.41 13.21 -3.75
C ALA A 179 -1.82 12.27 -4.81
N ALA A 180 -0.48 12.24 -4.98
CA ALA A 180 0.14 11.37 -5.96
C ALA A 180 0.08 9.89 -5.56
N ASN A 181 -0.15 9.56 -4.28
CA ASN A 181 -0.41 8.19 -3.86
C ASN A 181 -1.74 7.63 -4.38
N ILE A 182 -2.54 8.44 -5.09
CA ILE A 182 -3.75 7.98 -5.77
C ILE A 182 -3.47 6.84 -6.73
N VAL A 183 -2.28 6.83 -7.36
CA VAL A 183 -1.89 5.85 -8.39
C VAL A 183 -1.94 4.42 -7.83
N GLU A 184 -1.38 4.21 -6.64
CA GLU A 184 -1.46 2.93 -5.94
C GLU A 184 -2.73 2.81 -5.09
N GLY A 185 -3.15 3.90 -4.43
CA GLY A 185 -4.27 3.89 -3.49
C GLY A 185 -5.62 3.62 -4.13
N SER A 186 -5.79 3.89 -5.43
CA SER A 186 -7.01 3.59 -6.17
C SER A 186 -7.08 2.16 -6.72
N GLN A 187 -6.04 1.35 -6.52
CA GLN A 187 -6.14 -0.10 -6.77
C GLN A 187 -7.08 -0.72 -5.74
N GLY A 188 -7.88 -1.68 -6.18
CA GLY A 188 -8.90 -2.27 -5.35
C GLY A 188 -9.95 -3.01 -6.16
N VAL A 189 -10.77 -3.77 -5.44
CA VAL A 189 -11.79 -4.65 -6.00
C VAL A 189 -13.13 -4.32 -5.37
N THR A 190 -14.17 -4.26 -6.20
CA THR A 190 -15.57 -4.19 -5.79
C THR A 190 -16.21 -5.55 -6.01
N VAL A 191 -16.88 -6.11 -4.99
CA VAL A 191 -17.68 -7.33 -5.12
C VAL A 191 -19.12 -7.00 -4.75
N THR A 192 -20.06 -7.56 -5.51
CA THR A 192 -21.49 -7.34 -5.31
C THR A 192 -22.24 -8.63 -5.54
N GLU A 193 -23.27 -8.88 -4.74
CA GLU A 193 -24.12 -10.07 -4.86
C GLU A 193 -25.58 -9.65 -4.72
N ASP A 194 -26.45 -10.31 -5.48
CA ASP A 194 -27.88 -10.30 -5.22
C ASP A 194 -28.19 -11.36 -4.15
N ARG A 195 -28.74 -10.92 -3.02
CA ARG A 195 -29.15 -11.76 -1.90
C ARG A 195 -30.65 -11.64 -1.72
N ASP A 196 -31.38 -12.37 -2.56
CA ASP A 196 -32.84 -12.31 -2.61
C ASP A 196 -33.34 -10.85 -2.73
N GLY A 197 -32.83 -10.11 -3.71
CA GLY A 197 -33.16 -8.72 -4.01
C GLY A 197 -32.49 -7.67 -3.13
N ASP A 198 -31.89 -8.05 -1.99
CA ASP A 198 -30.97 -7.17 -1.26
C ASP A 198 -29.61 -7.18 -1.94
N LEU A 199 -28.95 -6.01 -1.97
CA LEU A 199 -27.64 -5.87 -2.61
C LEU A 199 -26.55 -5.95 -1.55
N TYR A 200 -25.81 -7.05 -1.52
CA TYR A 200 -24.50 -7.06 -0.85
C TYR A 200 -23.49 -6.29 -1.70
N PHE A 201 -22.71 -5.41 -1.08
CA PHE A 201 -21.72 -4.58 -1.75
C PHE A 201 -20.47 -4.45 -0.87
N SER A 202 -19.30 -4.76 -1.42
CA SER A 202 -18.03 -4.62 -0.72
C SER A 202 -16.97 -3.90 -1.55
N CYS A 203 -16.10 -3.19 -0.84
CA CYS A 203 -14.95 -2.48 -1.36
C CYS A 203 -13.68 -2.93 -0.63
N THR A 204 -12.69 -3.40 -1.40
CA THR A 204 -11.38 -3.78 -0.88
C THR A 204 -10.29 -2.89 -1.47
N LEU A 205 -9.54 -2.20 -0.63
CA LEU A 205 -8.39 -1.35 -0.98
C LEU A 205 -7.13 -1.89 -0.26
N PRO A 206 -6.26 -2.64 -0.95
CA PRO A 206 -5.19 -3.40 -0.31
C PRO A 206 -3.95 -2.55 0.06
N ASN A 207 -3.87 -1.34 -0.47
CA ASN A 207 -2.66 -0.52 -0.45
C ASN A 207 -2.96 0.99 -0.29
N LEU A 208 -3.85 1.31 0.64
CA LEU A 208 -4.25 2.67 0.95
C LEU A 208 -3.15 3.42 1.72
N ILE A 209 -2.70 4.55 1.17
CA ILE A 209 -1.64 5.38 1.79
C ILE A 209 -2.25 6.59 2.48
N VAL A 210 -2.31 6.54 3.81
CA VAL A 210 -2.90 7.62 4.61
C VAL A 210 -2.12 7.83 5.91
N GLY A 211 -2.16 9.06 6.42
CA GLY A 211 -1.71 9.41 7.76
C GLY A 211 -2.49 10.59 8.33
N THR A 212 -2.45 10.76 9.65
CA THR A 212 -3.10 11.87 10.37
C THR A 212 -2.09 12.85 10.97
N VAL A 213 -0.82 12.47 11.00
CA VAL A 213 0.33 13.34 11.34
C VAL A 213 1.34 13.41 10.19
N GLY A 214 2.23 14.41 10.24
CA GLY A 214 3.28 14.63 9.25
C GLY A 214 2.96 15.74 8.24
N ASN A 215 3.60 15.68 7.08
CA ASN A 215 3.50 16.73 6.07
C ASN A 215 2.05 16.94 5.60
N GLY A 216 1.69 18.19 5.29
CA GLY A 216 0.34 18.60 4.89
C GLY A 216 -0.67 18.68 6.05
N LYS A 217 -0.36 18.13 7.23
CA LYS A 217 -1.28 18.08 8.37
C LYS A 217 -1.27 19.35 9.22
N GLY A 218 -0.36 20.28 8.98
CA GLY A 218 -0.32 21.57 9.70
C GLY A 218 -1.28 22.63 9.16
N LEU A 219 -1.89 22.40 7.99
CA LEU A 219 -2.80 23.36 7.38
C LEU A 219 -4.12 23.44 8.17
N GLY A 220 -4.61 24.66 8.43
CA GLY A 220 -5.80 24.88 9.27
C GLY A 220 -7.02 24.07 8.84
N PHE A 221 -7.41 24.15 7.57
CA PHE A 221 -8.56 23.39 7.04
C PHE A 221 -8.36 21.87 7.10
N VAL A 222 -7.12 21.40 6.94
CA VAL A 222 -6.80 19.96 7.05
C VAL A 222 -6.94 19.50 8.49
N ALA A 223 -6.47 20.30 9.45
CA ALA A 223 -6.61 20.00 10.87
C ALA A 223 -8.08 19.91 11.28
N GLU A 224 -8.91 20.88 10.87
CA GLU A 224 -10.35 20.88 11.11
C GLU A 224 -11.03 19.66 10.49
N ASN A 225 -10.74 19.34 9.23
CA ASN A 225 -11.31 18.17 8.57
C ASN A 225 -10.94 16.85 9.28
N LEU A 226 -9.69 16.71 9.71
CA LEU A 226 -9.25 15.53 10.46
C LEU A 226 -9.89 15.47 11.85
N GLU A 227 -10.12 16.60 12.51
CA GLU A 227 -10.83 16.67 13.79
C GLU A 227 -12.30 16.26 13.65
N ARG A 228 -12.99 16.77 12.62
CA ARG A 228 -14.37 16.38 12.29
C ARG A 228 -14.51 14.88 12.00
N LEU A 229 -13.47 14.26 11.45
CA LEU A 229 -13.38 12.82 11.23
C LEU A 229 -12.97 12.03 12.48
N GLY A 230 -12.71 12.68 13.63
CA GLY A 230 -12.23 12.04 14.86
C GLY A 230 -10.79 11.53 14.77
N CYS A 231 -10.02 11.98 13.78
CA CYS A 231 -8.66 11.53 13.46
C CYS A 231 -7.56 12.39 14.10
N ARG A 232 -7.94 13.31 15.01
CA ARG A 232 -7.03 14.16 15.80
C ARG A 232 -7.12 13.98 17.31
N ALA A 233 -8.07 13.18 17.79
CA ALA A 233 -8.19 12.92 19.21
C ALA A 233 -6.89 12.28 19.75
N ALA A 234 -6.46 12.70 20.94
CA ALA A 234 -5.27 12.15 21.59
C ALA A 234 -5.41 10.63 21.77
N ARG A 235 -4.38 9.90 21.35
CA ARG A 235 -4.19 8.48 21.65
C ARG A 235 -2.83 8.32 22.33
#